data_AF-A0A7X0RM36-F1
#
_entry.id   AF-A0A7X0RM36-F1
#
_cell.length_a   1.000
_cell.length_b   1.000
_cell.length_c   1.000
_cell.angle_alpha   90.00
_cell.angle_beta   90.00
_cell.angle_gamma   90.00
#
_symmetry.space_group_name_H-M   'P 1'
#
loop_
_entity.id
_entity.type
_entity.pdbx_description
1 polymer ?
#
loop_
_entity_poly.entity_id
_entity_poly.type
_entity_poly.pdbx_seq_one_letter_code
_entity_poly.pdbx_strand_id
1 'polypeptide(L)' 'MKLIEARNKKGFTQEQVSRAINVSLKHYQNIEHGISAPTINIALHICEILDVDPREIEEWRDRRKVDEL' A
#
# COMPACT_ATOMS: atom_id res chain seq x y z
N MET A 1 7.99 -5.75 3.83
CA MET A 1 6.79 -5.95 4.66
C MET A 1 5.56 -5.83 3.79
N LYS A 2 4.46 -6.49 4.17
CA LYS A 2 3.19 -6.32 3.46
C LYS A 2 2.47 -5.07 3.94
N LEU A 3 1.72 -4.42 3.05
CA LEU A 3 0.96 -3.23 3.41
C LEU A 3 -0.06 -3.49 4.55
N ILE A 4 -0.70 -4.66 4.52
CA ILE A 4 -1.64 -5.09 5.58
C ILE A 4 -0.98 -5.18 6.96
N GLU A 5 0.29 -5.57 7.02
CA GLU A 5 1.04 -5.68 8.27
C GLU A 5 1.34 -4.28 8.83
N ALA A 6 1.75 -3.35 7.96
CA ALA A 6 1.95 -1.95 8.33
C ALA A 6 0.65 -1.32 8.87
N ARG A 7 -0.48 -1.54 8.20
CA ARG A 7 -1.79 -1.04 8.65
C ARG A 7 -2.18 -1.62 10.02
N ASN A 8 -2.09 -2.93 10.19
CA ASN A 8 -2.45 -3.59 11.44
C ASN A 8 -1.58 -3.12 12.61
N LYS A 9 -0.27 -2.86 12.37
CA LYS A 9 0.64 -2.32 13.39
C LYS A 9 0.24 -0.93 13.88
N LYS A 10 -0.37 -0.10 13.04
CA LYS A 10 -0.93 1.20 13.41
C LYS A 10 -2.35 1.14 13.97
N GLY A 11 -2.98 -0.04 13.97
CA GLY A 11 -4.34 -0.23 14.52
C GLY A 11 -5.46 0.35 13.66
N PHE A 12 -5.22 0.61 12.36
CA PHE A 12 -6.25 1.13 11.46
C PHE A 12 -7.03 0.00 10.78
N THR A 13 -8.33 0.23 10.54
CA THR A 13 -9.14 -0.61 9.63
C THR A 13 -8.90 -0.20 8.18
N GLN A 14 -9.27 -1.08 7.24
CA GLN A 14 -9.20 -0.77 5.81
C GLN A 14 -10.09 0.42 5.44
N GLU A 15 -11.28 0.54 6.03
CA GLU A 15 -12.21 1.66 5.81
C GLU A 15 -11.66 2.99 6.33
N GLN A 16 -10.94 2.98 7.45
CA GLN A 16 -10.32 4.20 7.99
C GLN A 16 -9.27 4.74 7.02
N VAL A 17 -8.36 3.88 6.54
CA VAL A 17 -7.33 4.30 5.59
C VAL A 17 -7.96 4.70 4.26
N SER A 18 -8.91 3.92 3.71
CA SER A 18 -9.54 4.23 2.42
C SER A 18 -10.22 5.59 2.43
N ARG A 19 -10.91 5.94 3.53
CA ARG A 19 -11.52 7.27 3.71
C ARG A 19 -10.46 8.37 3.81
N ALA A 20 -9.39 8.15 4.57
CA ALA A 20 -8.33 9.14 4.75
C ALA A 20 -7.61 9.51 3.44
N ILE A 21 -7.46 8.55 2.52
CA ILE A 21 -6.85 8.79 1.20
C ILE A 21 -7.88 9.06 0.09
N ASN A 22 -9.17 9.18 0.44
CA ASN A 22 -10.28 9.43 -0.47
C ASN A 22 -10.38 8.41 -1.65
N VAL A 23 -10.34 7.11 -1.34
CA VAL A 23 -10.56 6.03 -2.31
C VAL A 23 -11.66 5.07 -1.84
N SER A 24 -12.20 4.29 -2.76
CA SER A 24 -13.15 3.23 -2.38
C SER A 24 -12.45 2.14 -1.57
N LEU A 25 -13.18 1.52 -0.63
CA LEU A 25 -12.67 0.39 0.17
C LEU A 25 -12.10 -0.72 -0.73
N LYS A 26 -12.81 -1.06 -1.81
CA LYS A 26 -12.39 -2.06 -2.79
C LYS A 26 -11.05 -1.71 -3.43
N HIS A 27 -10.82 -0.44 -3.76
CA HIS A 27 -9.53 -0.03 -4.33
C HIS A 27 -8.40 -0.18 -3.30
N TYR A 28 -8.62 0.23 -2.05
CA TYR A 28 -7.62 0.03 -0.98
C TYR A 28 -7.33 -1.45 -0.72
N GLN A 29 -8.35 -2.32 -0.70
CA GLN A 29 -8.19 -3.77 -0.58
C GLN A 29 -7.35 -4.34 -1.74
N ASN A 30 -7.63 -3.93 -2.98
CA ASN A 30 -6.83 -4.34 -4.13
C ASN A 30 -5.37 -3.90 -4.02
N ILE A 31 -5.09 -2.74 -3.42
CA ILE A 31 -3.73 -2.28 -3.13
C ILE A 31 -3.06 -3.20 -2.10
N GLU A 32 -3.71 -3.51 -0.97
CA GLU A 32 -3.17 -4.41 0.06
C GLU A 32 -2.90 -5.83 -0.46
N HIS A 33 -3.69 -6.30 -1.43
CA HIS A 33 -3.51 -7.60 -2.06
C HIS A 33 -2.53 -7.58 -3.25
N GLY A 34 -1.98 -6.42 -3.61
CA GLY A 34 -1.10 -6.26 -4.78
C GLY A 34 -1.79 -6.49 -6.13
N ILE A 35 -3.12 -6.44 -6.17
CA ILE A 35 -3.93 -6.58 -7.39
C ILE A 35 -3.84 -5.30 -8.25
N SER A 36 -3.78 -4.14 -7.59
CA SER A 36 -3.61 -2.84 -8.25
C SER A 36 -2.53 -2.03 -7.56
N ALA A 37 -1.61 -1.49 -8.33
CA ALA A 37 -0.66 -0.52 -7.82
C ALA A 37 -1.35 0.84 -7.59
N PRO A 38 -1.09 1.52 -6.46
CA PRO A 38 -1.54 2.89 -6.25
C PRO A 38 -0.78 3.86 -7.17
N THR A 39 -1.34 5.06 -7.39
CA THR A 39 -0.54 6.18 -7.91
C THR A 39 0.49 6.61 -6.86
N ILE A 40 1.53 7.33 -7.27
CA ILE A 40 2.57 7.81 -6.34
C ILE A 40 1.99 8.64 -5.20
N ASN A 41 1.01 9.51 -5.47
CA ASN A 41 0.38 10.34 -4.45
C ASN A 41 -0.41 9.50 -3.44
N ILE A 42 -1.13 8.48 -3.90
CA ILE A 42 -1.86 7.57 -3.00
C ILE A 42 -0.87 6.76 -2.17
N ALA A 43 0.20 6.25 -2.78
CA ALA A 43 1.25 5.51 -2.06
C ALA A 43 1.86 6.34 -0.94
N LEU A 44 2.24 7.59 -1.23
CA LEU A 44 2.85 8.51 -0.26
C LEU A 44 1.88 8.85 0.89
N HIS A 45 0.61 9.14 0.60
CA HIS A 45 -0.39 9.38 1.66
C HIS A 45 -0.62 8.14 2.54
N ILE A 46 -0.69 6.94 1.96
CA ILE A 46 -0.81 5.70 2.74
C ILE A 46 0.41 5.56 3.67
N CYS A 47 1.61 5.75 3.14
CA CYS A 47 2.86 5.68 3.88
C CYS A 47 2.97 6.71 5.00
N GLU A 48 2.46 7.93 4.80
CA GLU A 48 2.42 8.96 5.83
C GLU A 48 1.49 8.57 6.99
N ILE A 49 0.27 8.09 6.69
CA ILE A 49 -0.68 7.60 7.71
C ILE A 49 -0.09 6.40 8.46
N LEU A 50 0.61 5.52 7.74
CA LEU A 50 1.15 4.28 8.29
C LEU A 50 2.56 4.41 8.87
N ASP A 51 3.22 5.55 8.69
CA ASP A 51 4.60 5.84 9.14
C ASP A 51 5.60 4.78 8.66
N VAL A 52 5.61 4.53 7.35
CA VAL A 52 6.47 3.53 6.69
C VAL A 52 7.05 4.09 5.40
N ASP A 53 8.30 3.71 5.07
CA ASP A 53 8.90 4.08 3.78
C ASP A 53 8.23 3.26 2.65
N PRO A 54 7.79 3.89 1.54
CA PRO A 54 7.17 3.19 0.42
C PRO A 54 8.06 2.11 -0.23
N ARG A 55 9.38 2.18 -0.08
CA ARG A 55 10.33 1.18 -0.59
C ARG A 55 10.30 -0.13 0.20
N GLU A 56 9.75 -0.12 1.41
CA GLU A 56 9.64 -1.30 2.28
C GLU A 56 8.38 -2.13 1.98
N ILE A 57 7.47 -1.62 1.13
CA ILE A 57 6.20 -2.27 0.79
C ILE A 57 6.40 -3.29 -0.34
N GLU A 58 6.18 -4.56 -0.02
CA GLU A 58 6.38 -5.69 -0.93
C GLU A 58 5.52 -5.63 -2.18
N GLU A 59 4.28 -5.17 -2.04
CA GLU A 59 3.33 -5.03 -3.14
C GLU A 59 3.79 -4.02 -4.21
N TRP A 60 4.72 -3.11 -3.86
CA TRP A 60 5.19 -2.04 -4.75
C TRP A 60 6.63 -2.25 -5.24
N ARG A 61 7.27 -3.36 -4.87
CA ARG A 61 8.61 -3.69 -5.37
C ARG A 61 8.55 -3.94 -6.88
N ASP A 62 9.58 -3.48 -7.57
CA ASP A 62 9.73 -3.69 -9.00
C ASP A 62 9.83 -5.19 -9.31
N ARG A 63 8.83 -5.71 -10.03
CA ARG A 63 8.78 -7.12 -10.47
C ARG A 63 9.28 -7.31 -11.89
N ARG A 64 9.85 -6.27 -12.53
CA ARG A 64 10.56 -6.44 -13.79
C ARG A 64 11.71 -7.42 -13.54
N LYS A 65 11.61 -8.61 -14.12
CA LYS A 65 12.55 -9.70 -13.96
C LYS A 65 13.99 -9.21 -14.16
N VAL A 66 14.81 -9.35 -13.13
CA VAL A 66 16.27 -9.44 -13.25
C VAL A 66 16.60 -10.93 -13.41
N ASP A 67 15.97 -11.61 -14.38
CA ASP A 67 16.25 -13.02 -14.67
C ASP A 67 17.05 -13.21 -15.97
N GLU A 68 17.43 -12.13 -16.66
CA GLU A 68 18.17 -12.19 -17.93
C GLU A 68 19.17 -11.01 -18.09
N LEU A 69 20.14 -10.89 -17.19
CA LEU A 69 21.38 -10.14 -17.41
C LEU A 69 22.59 -11.00 -17.11
#